data_AF-A0A7W6SI22-F1
#
_entry.id   AF-A0A7W6SI22-F1
#
_cell.length_a   1.000
_cell.length_b   1.000
_cell.length_c   1.000
_cell.angle_alpha   90.00
_cell.angle_beta   90.00
_cell.angle_gamma   90.00
#
_symmetry.space_group_name_H-M   'P 1'
#
loop_
_entity.id
_entity.type
_entity.pdbx_description
1 polymer ?
#
loop_
_entity_poly.entity_id
_entity_poly.type
_entity_poly.pdbx_seq_one_letter_code
_entity_poly.pdbx_strand_id
1 'polypeptide(L)'
;MTDQKASGELRVAIAGLGSIGTKIATALDQGIEGLSLAAVAVRDAAKHQAFISGLRNPPKILPIDQLADVADIVVECAPSSQLRAIVEPAVKRGKAAVVVSVGGLLDNFDLVDLARANGGRIIVPTGALIGLDAVNAAAVGTIHSVKMVTRKPIDGLKGAPFIVQNNIDIDNLREPLKLFEGSAREAAKGFPANVNVAVALSLAGIGPDRTQIQVWADPTVTRNVHRIEVEADSARFSMGIENIPSENPKTGLITALSVIALLRKQRATLCVGT
;
A
#
# COMPACT_ATOMS: atom_id res chain seq x y z
N MET A 1 21.32 36.73 -0.43
CA MET A 1 19.88 36.61 -0.17
C MET A 1 19.22 36.28 -1.50
N THR A 2 19.14 34.99 -1.81
CA THR A 2 18.47 34.49 -3.01
C THR A 2 17.02 34.18 -2.66
N ASP A 3 16.10 34.74 -3.45
CA ASP A 3 14.66 34.46 -3.45
C ASP A 3 14.38 32.96 -3.34
N GLN A 4 14.06 32.51 -2.12
CA GLN A 4 13.36 31.25 -1.93
C GLN A 4 11.93 31.49 -2.41
N LYS A 5 11.65 31.14 -3.67
CA LYS A 5 10.29 30.96 -4.17
C LYS A 5 9.46 30.32 -3.07
N ALA A 6 8.41 30.99 -2.61
CA ALA A 6 7.41 30.41 -1.73
C ALA A 6 6.89 29.13 -2.39
N SER A 7 7.40 27.96 -1.97
CA SER A 7 6.96 26.70 -2.55
C SER A 7 5.59 26.42 -1.94
N GLY A 8 4.53 26.66 -2.71
CA GLY A 8 3.17 26.42 -2.27
C GLY A 8 2.97 25.02 -1.70
N GLU A 9 2.00 24.90 -0.80
CA GLU A 9 1.56 23.65 -0.20
C GLU A 9 1.20 22.60 -1.27
N LEU A 10 1.61 21.34 -1.07
CA LEU A 10 1.20 20.23 -1.93
C LEU A 10 -0.23 19.82 -1.61
N ARG A 11 -1.07 19.79 -2.62
CA ARG A 11 -2.47 19.38 -2.46
C ARG A 11 -2.57 17.87 -2.56
N VAL A 12 -3.24 17.25 -1.62
CA VAL A 12 -3.47 15.81 -1.56
C VAL A 12 -4.95 15.53 -1.80
N ALA A 13 -5.26 14.55 -2.63
CA ALA A 13 -6.58 13.99 -2.77
C ALA A 13 -6.60 12.52 -2.34
N ILE A 14 -7.73 12.04 -1.81
CA ILE A 14 -7.87 10.64 -1.38
C ILE A 14 -9.03 9.98 -2.12
N ALA A 15 -8.76 8.88 -2.81
CA ALA A 15 -9.79 8.03 -3.39
C ALA A 15 -10.14 6.90 -2.41
N GLY A 16 -11.29 7.03 -1.74
CA GLY A 16 -11.81 6.06 -0.77
C GLY A 16 -11.61 6.49 0.68
N LEU A 17 -12.73 6.60 1.42
CA LEU A 17 -12.75 6.88 2.87
C LEU A 17 -13.10 5.63 3.69
N GLY A 18 -12.38 4.53 3.43
CA GLY A 18 -12.39 3.34 4.29
C GLY A 18 -11.54 3.53 5.54
N SER A 19 -11.19 2.43 6.24
CA SER A 19 -10.38 2.47 7.47
C SER A 19 -9.01 3.14 7.31
N ILE A 20 -8.40 3.03 6.13
CA ILE A 20 -7.11 3.68 5.81
C ILE A 20 -7.34 5.15 5.42
N GLY A 21 -8.24 5.40 4.48
CA GLY A 21 -8.50 6.74 3.94
C GLY A 21 -8.98 7.75 4.98
N THR A 22 -9.84 7.33 5.92
CA THR A 22 -10.28 8.23 7.01
C THR A 22 -9.13 8.64 7.91
N LYS A 23 -8.24 7.71 8.29
CA LYS A 23 -7.06 8.01 9.12
C LYS A 23 -6.10 8.98 8.41
N ILE A 24 -5.91 8.82 7.10
CA ILE A 24 -5.08 9.74 6.29
C ILE A 24 -5.74 11.12 6.20
N ALA A 25 -7.04 11.17 5.91
CA ALA A 25 -7.81 12.42 5.84
C ALA A 25 -7.75 13.18 7.17
N THR A 26 -7.95 12.50 8.30
CA THR A 26 -7.81 13.07 9.64
C THR A 26 -6.40 13.60 9.90
N ALA A 27 -5.35 12.88 9.50
CA ALA A 27 -3.98 13.34 9.69
C ALA A 27 -3.64 14.58 8.86
N LEU A 28 -4.10 14.64 7.61
CA LEU A 28 -3.95 15.84 6.76
C LEU A 28 -4.75 17.01 7.32
N ASP A 29 -5.99 16.79 7.76
CA ASP A 29 -6.82 17.82 8.39
C ASP A 29 -6.20 18.33 9.70
N GLN A 30 -5.57 17.44 10.48
CA GLN A 30 -4.80 17.78 11.69
C GLN A 30 -3.52 18.57 11.40
N GLY A 31 -3.03 18.51 10.17
CA GLY A 31 -1.87 19.24 9.66
C GLY A 31 -0.70 18.31 9.40
N ILE A 32 -0.23 18.33 8.15
CA ILE A 32 1.07 17.80 7.74
C ILE A 32 1.82 18.95 7.07
N GLU A 33 3.05 19.22 7.50
CA GLU A 33 3.82 20.36 7.04
C GLU A 33 3.90 20.40 5.50
N GLY A 34 3.45 21.51 4.92
CA GLY A 34 3.48 21.75 3.48
C GLY A 34 2.51 20.87 2.66
N LEU A 35 1.51 20.23 3.29
CA LEU A 35 0.47 19.43 2.63
C LEU A 35 -0.94 19.80 3.11
N SER A 36 -1.90 19.94 2.17
CA SER A 36 -3.33 20.11 2.47
C SER A 36 -4.21 19.05 1.81
N LEU A 37 -5.33 18.71 2.44
CA LEU A 37 -6.35 17.84 1.86
C LEU A 37 -7.30 18.65 0.96
N ALA A 38 -7.18 18.48 -0.35
CA ALA A 38 -7.95 19.24 -1.34
C ALA A 38 -9.30 18.60 -1.68
N ALA A 39 -9.32 17.27 -1.86
CA ALA A 39 -10.51 16.55 -2.28
C ALA A 39 -10.53 15.08 -1.82
N VAL A 40 -11.72 14.52 -1.80
CA VAL A 40 -11.96 13.09 -1.58
C VAL A 40 -12.92 12.55 -2.64
N ALA A 41 -12.75 11.30 -3.03
CA ALA A 41 -13.75 10.57 -3.80
C ALA A 41 -14.26 9.39 -2.99
N VAL A 42 -15.59 9.24 -2.94
CA VAL A 42 -16.27 8.14 -2.26
C VAL A 42 -17.43 7.65 -3.12
N ARG A 43 -17.76 6.36 -3.00
CA ARG A 43 -18.91 5.78 -3.72
C ARG A 43 -20.25 6.29 -3.18
N ASP A 44 -20.32 6.54 -1.88
CA ASP A 44 -21.53 6.98 -1.18
C ASP A 44 -21.19 8.23 -0.34
N ALA A 45 -21.51 9.40 -0.88
CA ALA A 45 -21.23 10.67 -0.21
C ALA A 45 -22.05 10.82 1.08
N ALA A 46 -23.30 10.33 1.10
CA ALA A 46 -24.18 10.44 2.26
C ALA A 46 -23.61 9.67 3.47
N LYS A 47 -23.06 8.47 3.24
CA LYS A 47 -22.38 7.68 4.27
C LYS A 47 -21.21 8.41 4.94
N HIS A 48 -20.51 9.26 4.18
CA HIS A 48 -19.31 9.95 4.66
C HIS A 48 -19.55 11.41 5.05
N GLN A 49 -20.77 11.92 4.89
CA GLN A 49 -21.12 13.31 5.14
C GLN A 49 -20.73 13.77 6.55
N ALA A 50 -21.11 12.99 7.59
CA ALA A 50 -20.84 13.34 8.98
C ALA A 50 -19.34 13.39 9.29
N PHE A 51 -18.55 12.47 8.72
CA PHE A 51 -17.09 12.48 8.87
C PHE A 51 -16.47 13.71 8.21
N ILE A 52 -16.86 14.00 6.96
CA ILE A 52 -16.32 15.11 6.18
C ILE A 52 -16.66 16.46 6.83
N SER A 53 -17.90 16.65 7.29
CA SER A 53 -18.32 17.87 7.97
C SER A 53 -17.66 18.07 9.34
N GLY A 54 -17.12 17.01 9.95
CA GLY A 54 -16.41 17.06 11.22
C GLY A 54 -14.94 17.45 11.11
N LEU A 55 -14.39 17.53 9.89
CA LEU A 55 -13.02 17.98 9.66
C LEU A 55 -12.92 19.51 9.83
N ARG A 56 -11.77 20.00 10.27
CA ARG A 56 -11.51 21.44 10.46
C ARG A 56 -11.54 22.19 9.13
N ASN A 57 -11.04 21.56 8.07
CA ASN A 57 -11.07 22.05 6.70
C ASN A 57 -11.69 20.97 5.79
N PRO A 58 -13.03 20.94 5.65
CA PRO A 58 -13.71 19.93 4.86
C PRO A 58 -13.26 19.94 3.39
N PRO A 59 -12.81 18.79 2.83
CA PRO A 59 -12.41 18.70 1.44
C PRO A 59 -13.61 18.70 0.49
N LYS A 60 -13.35 19.00 -0.79
CA LYS A 60 -14.35 18.81 -1.85
C LYS A 60 -14.61 17.32 -2.06
N ILE A 61 -15.88 16.94 -2.27
CA ILE A 61 -16.22 15.61 -2.77
C ILE A 61 -16.26 15.70 -4.30
N LEU A 62 -15.42 14.91 -4.97
CA LEU A 62 -15.32 14.90 -6.43
C LEU A 62 -15.44 13.46 -6.97
N PRO A 63 -15.83 13.30 -8.26
CA PRO A 63 -15.61 12.07 -8.99
C PRO A 63 -14.14 11.64 -8.98
N ILE A 64 -13.89 10.33 -9.03
CA ILE A 64 -12.55 9.75 -8.92
C ILE A 64 -11.58 10.30 -9.99
N ASP A 65 -12.05 10.44 -11.21
CA ASP A 65 -11.28 10.92 -12.37
C ASP A 65 -10.93 12.41 -12.30
N GLN A 66 -11.64 13.19 -11.48
CA GLN A 66 -11.42 14.62 -11.26
C GLN A 66 -10.48 14.93 -10.08
N LEU A 67 -10.12 13.94 -9.26
CA LEU A 67 -9.17 14.16 -8.15
C LEU A 67 -7.83 14.72 -8.64
N ALA A 68 -7.38 14.21 -9.79
CA ALA A 68 -6.14 14.65 -10.42
C ALA A 68 -6.23 16.05 -11.04
N ASP A 69 -7.36 16.74 -11.04
CA ASP A 69 -7.45 18.14 -11.45
C ASP A 69 -7.02 19.09 -10.31
N VAL A 70 -7.36 18.73 -9.08
CA VAL A 70 -7.25 19.63 -7.92
C VAL A 70 -6.11 19.30 -6.95
N ALA A 71 -5.49 18.12 -7.08
CA ALA A 71 -4.40 17.67 -6.21
C ALA A 71 -3.08 17.48 -6.97
N ASP A 72 -1.96 17.53 -6.26
CA ASP A 72 -0.61 17.21 -6.76
C ASP A 72 -0.23 15.75 -6.44
N ILE A 73 -0.83 15.19 -5.38
CA ILE A 73 -0.72 13.78 -4.97
C ILE A 73 -2.13 13.18 -4.84
N VAL A 74 -2.40 12.07 -5.50
CA VAL A 74 -3.62 11.27 -5.33
C VAL A 74 -3.29 10.00 -4.55
N VAL A 75 -3.97 9.78 -3.42
CA VAL A 75 -3.79 8.58 -2.60
C VAL A 75 -4.92 7.59 -2.90
N GLU A 76 -4.56 6.43 -3.43
CA GLU A 76 -5.46 5.31 -3.71
C GLU A 76 -5.70 4.53 -2.41
N CYS A 77 -6.95 4.54 -1.92
CA CYS A 77 -7.43 3.83 -0.73
C CYS A 77 -8.75 3.10 -1.04
N ALA A 78 -8.85 2.52 -2.23
CA ALA A 78 -10.04 1.90 -2.79
C ALA A 78 -9.79 0.41 -3.10
N PRO A 79 -10.82 -0.36 -3.46
CA PRO A 79 -10.61 -1.71 -3.97
C PRO A 79 -9.72 -1.69 -5.23
N SER A 80 -8.88 -2.72 -5.41
CA SER A 80 -7.93 -2.81 -6.53
C SER A 80 -8.57 -2.70 -7.91
N SER A 81 -9.85 -3.05 -8.05
CA SER A 81 -10.61 -2.89 -9.30
C SER A 81 -10.78 -1.43 -9.75
N GLN A 82 -10.60 -0.47 -8.83
CA GLN A 82 -10.64 0.97 -9.12
C GLN A 82 -9.24 1.57 -9.36
N LEU A 83 -8.17 0.79 -9.22
CA LEU A 83 -6.79 1.29 -9.24
C LEU A 83 -6.49 2.10 -10.50
N ARG A 84 -6.80 1.57 -11.69
CA ARG A 84 -6.56 2.28 -12.95
C ARG A 84 -7.32 3.60 -13.01
N ALA A 85 -8.60 3.60 -12.65
CA ALA A 85 -9.43 4.80 -12.67
C ALA A 85 -8.90 5.92 -11.76
N ILE A 86 -8.16 5.55 -10.71
CA ILE A 86 -7.55 6.48 -9.75
C ILE A 86 -6.14 6.92 -10.21
N VAL A 87 -5.30 5.96 -10.60
CA VAL A 87 -3.88 6.18 -10.88
C VAL A 87 -3.66 6.79 -12.25
N GLU A 88 -4.37 6.32 -13.29
CA GLU A 88 -4.18 6.75 -14.67
C GLU A 88 -4.36 8.26 -14.86
N PRO A 89 -5.43 8.91 -14.35
CA PRO A 89 -5.61 10.35 -14.48
C PRO A 89 -4.51 11.17 -13.79
N ALA A 90 -3.99 10.68 -12.66
CA ALA A 90 -2.91 11.34 -11.94
C ALA A 90 -1.61 11.30 -12.73
N VAL A 91 -1.18 10.11 -13.15
CA VAL A 91 0.12 9.95 -13.81
C VAL A 91 0.13 10.54 -15.22
N LYS A 92 -1.00 10.53 -15.95
CA LYS A 92 -1.16 11.24 -17.24
C LYS A 92 -0.92 12.75 -17.14
N ARG A 93 -1.15 13.33 -15.97
CA ARG A 93 -1.00 14.77 -15.72
C ARG A 93 0.35 15.13 -15.10
N GLY A 94 1.29 14.19 -15.06
CA GLY A 94 2.59 14.40 -14.41
C GLY A 94 2.52 14.46 -12.89
N LYS A 95 1.43 13.96 -12.28
CA LYS A 95 1.19 14.01 -10.83
C LYS A 95 1.62 12.71 -10.15
N ALA A 96 1.70 12.74 -8.83
CA ALA A 96 2.01 11.56 -8.04
C ALA A 96 0.74 10.78 -7.67
N ALA A 97 0.81 9.46 -7.74
CA ALA A 97 -0.20 8.54 -7.24
C ALA A 97 0.43 7.64 -6.16
N VAL A 98 -0.08 7.72 -4.93
CA VAL A 98 0.28 6.78 -3.86
C VAL A 98 -0.64 5.57 -3.96
N VAL A 99 -0.10 4.38 -4.15
CA VAL A 99 -0.85 3.13 -4.38
C VAL A 99 -0.77 2.24 -3.15
N VAL A 100 -1.88 2.11 -2.41
CA VAL A 100 -1.94 1.28 -1.21
C VAL A 100 -2.31 -0.16 -1.56
N SER A 101 -3.20 -0.35 -2.52
CA SER A 101 -3.63 -1.65 -3.04
C SER A 101 -2.68 -2.16 -4.13
N VAL A 102 -1.39 -2.24 -3.81
CA VAL A 102 -0.31 -2.44 -4.78
C VAL A 102 -0.42 -3.73 -5.61
N GLY A 103 -1.13 -4.75 -5.13
CA GLY A 103 -1.41 -5.96 -5.90
C GLY A 103 -2.08 -5.67 -7.25
N GLY A 104 -2.92 -4.63 -7.33
CA GLY A 104 -3.57 -4.23 -8.58
C GLY A 104 -2.61 -3.63 -9.63
N LEU A 105 -1.39 -3.23 -9.26
CA LEU A 105 -0.38 -2.81 -10.24
C LEU A 105 0.13 -3.95 -11.11
N LEU A 106 0.06 -5.20 -10.64
CA LEU A 106 0.54 -6.34 -11.42
C LEU A 106 -0.25 -6.53 -12.73
N ASP A 107 -1.54 -6.19 -12.72
CA ASP A 107 -2.42 -6.23 -13.89
C ASP A 107 -2.52 -4.88 -14.61
N ASN A 108 -1.87 -3.83 -14.09
CA ASN A 108 -1.88 -2.47 -14.62
C ASN A 108 -0.47 -1.89 -14.70
N PHE A 109 0.52 -2.73 -15.01
CA PHE A 109 1.93 -2.32 -14.95
C PHE A 109 2.31 -1.35 -16.08
N ASP A 110 1.52 -1.29 -17.16
CA ASP A 110 1.62 -0.27 -18.20
C ASP A 110 1.42 1.16 -17.67
N LEU A 111 0.79 1.33 -16.50
CA LEU A 111 0.71 2.63 -15.83
C LEU A 111 2.09 3.17 -15.43
N VAL A 112 3.09 2.31 -15.22
CA VAL A 112 4.48 2.74 -14.95
C VAL A 112 5.07 3.40 -16.19
N ASP A 113 4.85 2.82 -17.38
CA ASP A 113 5.32 3.40 -18.64
C ASP A 113 4.59 4.70 -18.96
N LEU A 114 3.28 4.74 -18.68
CA LEU A 114 2.48 5.95 -18.82
C LEU A 114 2.95 7.06 -17.88
N ALA A 115 3.28 6.74 -16.63
CA ALA A 115 3.84 7.68 -15.67
C ALA A 115 5.18 8.22 -16.17
N ARG A 116 6.07 7.34 -16.65
CA ARG A 116 7.36 7.74 -17.23
C ARG A 116 7.19 8.71 -18.40
N ALA A 117 6.26 8.42 -19.31
CA ALA A 117 6.01 9.23 -20.51
C ALA A 117 5.48 10.64 -20.19
N ASN A 118 4.79 10.82 -19.06
CA ASN A 118 4.13 12.09 -18.70
C ASN A 118 4.80 12.81 -17.51
N GLY A 119 5.92 12.30 -16.99
CA GLY A 119 6.58 12.85 -15.79
C GLY A 119 5.81 12.59 -14.49
N GLY A 120 4.87 11.65 -14.50
CA GLY A 120 4.12 11.21 -13.32
C GLY A 120 4.94 10.30 -12.43
N ARG A 121 4.44 10.05 -11.21
CA ARG A 121 5.08 9.14 -10.25
C ARG A 121 4.07 8.18 -9.66
N ILE A 122 4.41 6.90 -9.62
CA ILE A 122 3.69 5.89 -8.82
C ILE A 122 4.53 5.63 -7.58
N ILE A 123 3.92 5.77 -6.41
CA ILE A 123 4.60 5.66 -5.12
C ILE A 123 3.93 4.56 -4.33
N VAL A 124 4.69 3.54 -3.95
CA VAL A 124 4.22 2.43 -3.12
C VAL A 124 4.69 2.67 -1.69
N PRO A 125 3.79 2.82 -0.70
CA PRO A 125 4.18 2.93 0.70
C PRO A 125 4.64 1.56 1.23
N THR A 126 5.43 1.55 2.31
CA THR A 126 5.87 0.31 2.98
C THR A 126 4.70 -0.57 3.42
N GLY A 127 3.57 0.05 3.79
CA GLY A 127 2.37 -0.68 4.20
C GLY A 127 2.57 -1.42 5.51
N ALA A 128 2.04 -2.64 5.59
CA ALA A 128 2.10 -3.52 6.76
C ALA A 128 3.41 -4.34 6.84
N LEU A 129 4.51 -3.80 6.28
CA LEU A 129 5.83 -4.43 6.21
C LEU A 129 6.90 -3.53 6.82
N ILE A 130 8.14 -4.01 6.87
CA ILE A 130 9.33 -3.25 7.27
C ILE A 130 10.46 -3.46 6.27
N GLY A 131 11.42 -2.53 6.28
CA GLY A 131 12.73 -2.73 5.66
C GLY A 131 12.76 -2.69 4.12
N LEU A 132 11.73 -2.11 3.48
CA LEU A 132 11.76 -1.88 2.03
C LEU A 132 12.90 -0.95 1.61
N ASP A 133 13.38 -0.09 2.51
CA ASP A 133 14.60 0.71 2.31
C ASP A 133 15.85 -0.16 2.15
N ALA A 134 16.04 -1.15 3.03
CA ALA A 134 17.14 -2.12 2.92
C ALA A 134 17.02 -2.96 1.64
N VAL A 135 15.81 -3.36 1.25
CA VAL A 135 15.56 -4.10 0.00
C VAL A 135 15.86 -3.23 -1.22
N ASN A 136 15.39 -1.98 -1.25
CA ASN A 136 15.70 -1.03 -2.31
C ASN A 136 17.21 -0.80 -2.43
N ALA A 137 17.93 -0.67 -1.31
CA ALA A 137 19.37 -0.51 -1.31
C ALA A 137 20.08 -1.75 -1.88
N ALA A 138 19.66 -2.95 -1.49
CA ALA A 138 20.19 -4.20 -2.05
C ALA A 138 19.88 -4.35 -3.55
N ALA A 139 18.75 -3.83 -4.02
CA ALA A 139 18.33 -3.87 -5.42
C ALA A 139 19.14 -2.95 -6.35
N VAL A 140 19.98 -2.05 -5.80
CA VAL A 140 20.99 -1.31 -6.58
C VAL A 140 22.08 -2.24 -7.08
N GLY A 141 22.39 -3.29 -6.30
CA GLY A 141 23.27 -4.39 -6.70
C GLY A 141 22.47 -5.58 -7.24
N THR A 142 22.98 -6.78 -7.00
CA THR A 142 22.31 -8.03 -7.38
C THR A 142 21.72 -8.72 -6.17
N ILE A 143 20.40 -8.80 -6.12
CA ILE A 143 19.72 -9.70 -5.19
C ILE A 143 19.58 -11.09 -5.84
N HIS A 144 20.08 -12.11 -5.15
CA HIS A 144 20.03 -13.51 -5.57
C HIS A 144 18.69 -14.16 -5.21
N SER A 145 18.21 -13.95 -3.99
CA SER A 145 16.96 -14.54 -3.51
C SER A 145 16.21 -13.58 -2.56
N VAL A 146 14.88 -13.65 -2.64
CA VAL A 146 13.97 -13.04 -1.67
C VAL A 146 12.90 -14.07 -1.35
N LYS A 147 12.76 -14.40 -0.06
CA LYS A 147 11.71 -15.28 0.45
C LYS A 147 10.90 -14.55 1.51
N MET A 148 9.59 -14.65 1.44
CA MET A 148 8.69 -14.16 2.46
C MET A 148 7.75 -15.27 2.93
N VAL A 149 7.68 -15.45 4.25
CA VAL A 149 6.73 -16.34 4.91
C VAL A 149 5.71 -15.47 5.63
N THR A 150 4.44 -15.64 5.31
CA THR A 150 3.34 -15.02 6.05
C THR A 150 2.54 -16.08 6.79
N ARG A 151 2.34 -15.85 8.09
CA ARG A 151 1.43 -16.62 8.94
C ARG A 151 0.27 -15.73 9.34
N LYS A 152 -0.95 -16.23 9.19
CA LYS A 152 -2.17 -15.46 9.45
C LYS A 152 -3.12 -16.26 10.33
N PRO A 153 -3.88 -15.57 11.20
CA PRO A 153 -5.03 -16.18 11.85
C PRO A 153 -6.02 -16.68 10.79
N ILE A 154 -6.71 -17.78 11.09
CA ILE A 154 -7.68 -18.44 10.20
C ILE A 154 -8.70 -17.45 9.64
N ASP A 155 -9.25 -16.59 10.49
CA ASP A 155 -10.27 -15.60 10.09
C ASP A 155 -9.77 -14.59 9.05
N GLY A 156 -8.47 -14.29 9.02
CA GLY A 156 -7.86 -13.41 8.03
C GLY A 156 -7.82 -14.00 6.62
N LEU A 157 -7.96 -15.33 6.50
CA LEU A 157 -7.85 -16.09 5.26
C LEU A 157 -9.21 -16.55 4.72
N LYS A 158 -10.28 -16.50 5.52
CA LYS A 158 -11.64 -16.85 5.09
C LYS A 158 -12.06 -16.10 3.82
N GLY A 159 -12.54 -16.87 2.84
CA GLY A 159 -13.00 -16.38 1.54
C GLY A 159 -11.89 -16.02 0.55
N ALA A 160 -10.62 -16.35 0.81
CA ALA A 160 -9.57 -16.16 -0.18
C ALA A 160 -9.82 -17.04 -1.43
N PRO A 161 -9.66 -16.51 -2.65
CA PRO A 161 -9.86 -17.26 -3.90
C PRO A 161 -9.15 -18.62 -3.92
N PHE A 162 -7.89 -18.68 -3.46
CA PHE A 162 -7.12 -19.92 -3.43
C PHE A 162 -7.78 -21.00 -2.55
N ILE A 163 -8.29 -20.62 -1.37
CA ILE A 163 -8.95 -21.55 -0.44
C ILE A 163 -10.26 -22.06 -1.04
N VAL A 164 -11.07 -21.15 -1.59
CA VAL A 164 -12.38 -21.49 -2.18
C VAL A 164 -12.22 -22.37 -3.41
N GLN A 165 -11.30 -22.04 -4.32
CA GLN A 165 -11.08 -22.79 -5.56
C GLN A 165 -10.49 -24.18 -5.32
N ASN A 166 -9.68 -24.35 -4.27
CA ASN A 166 -9.07 -25.64 -3.92
C ASN A 166 -9.85 -26.41 -2.84
N ASN A 167 -11.02 -25.90 -2.40
CA ASN A 167 -11.88 -26.52 -1.39
C ASN A 167 -11.13 -26.90 -0.09
N ILE A 168 -10.28 -26.01 0.41
CA ILE A 168 -9.46 -26.25 1.61
C ILE A 168 -10.26 -25.89 2.86
N ASP A 169 -10.50 -26.86 3.76
CA ASP A 169 -11.07 -26.60 5.08
C ASP A 169 -9.99 -26.04 6.02
N ILE A 170 -10.21 -24.81 6.50
CA ILE A 170 -9.34 -24.14 7.47
C ILE A 170 -10.04 -23.86 8.80
N ASP A 171 -11.32 -24.19 8.96
CA ASP A 171 -12.12 -23.73 10.11
C ASP A 171 -11.76 -24.48 11.41
N ASN A 172 -11.30 -25.74 11.29
CA ASN A 172 -10.95 -26.60 12.43
C ASN A 172 -9.46 -26.92 12.52
N LEU A 173 -8.62 -26.04 11.97
CA LEU A 173 -7.18 -26.24 11.92
C LEU A 173 -6.57 -26.28 13.34
N ARG A 174 -5.84 -27.36 13.67
CA ARG A 174 -5.16 -27.52 14.97
C ARG A 174 -3.67 -27.24 14.93
N GLU A 175 -3.07 -27.33 13.75
CA GLU A 175 -1.64 -27.10 13.50
C GLU A 175 -1.48 -26.19 12.30
N PRO A 176 -0.36 -25.43 12.18
CA PRO A 176 -0.13 -24.56 11.04
C PRO A 176 -0.16 -25.31 9.70
N LEU A 177 -0.95 -24.83 8.75
CA LEU A 177 -1.06 -25.38 7.39
C LEU A 177 -0.47 -24.41 6.38
N LYS A 178 0.52 -24.87 5.60
CA LYS A 178 1.00 -24.14 4.42
C LYS A 178 -0.06 -24.24 3.33
N LEU A 179 -0.75 -23.14 3.09
CA LEU A 179 -1.77 -23.05 2.06
C LEU A 179 -1.16 -22.89 0.68
N PHE A 180 -0.07 -22.13 0.58
CA PHE A 180 0.49 -21.74 -0.71
C PHE A 180 2.01 -21.59 -0.64
N GLU A 181 2.68 -21.95 -1.74
CA GLU A 181 4.07 -21.66 -2.03
C GLU A 181 4.23 -21.38 -3.52
N GLY A 182 4.86 -20.26 -3.87
CA GLY A 182 5.06 -19.82 -5.25
C GLY A 182 5.52 -18.37 -5.34
N SER A 183 5.45 -17.79 -6.54
CA SER A 183 5.85 -16.40 -6.78
C SER A 183 4.90 -15.38 -6.13
N ALA A 184 5.38 -14.14 -5.95
CA ALA A 184 4.52 -13.04 -5.49
C ALA A 184 3.38 -12.74 -6.48
N ARG A 185 3.59 -12.95 -7.79
CA ARG A 185 2.54 -12.83 -8.81
C ARG A 185 1.42 -13.85 -8.62
N GLU A 186 1.77 -15.11 -8.39
CA GLU A 186 0.79 -16.18 -8.15
C GLU A 186 0.06 -15.99 -6.83
N ALA A 187 0.79 -15.61 -5.78
CA ALA A 187 0.21 -15.30 -4.47
C ALA A 187 -0.83 -14.16 -4.56
N ALA A 188 -0.57 -13.13 -5.39
CA ALA A 188 -1.49 -12.00 -5.56
C ALA A 188 -2.84 -12.43 -6.18
N LYS A 189 -2.83 -13.42 -7.08
CA LYS A 189 -4.06 -14.00 -7.65
C LYS A 189 -4.84 -14.83 -6.63
N GLY A 190 -4.13 -15.65 -5.85
CA GLY A 190 -4.75 -16.53 -4.85
C GLY A 190 -5.27 -15.81 -3.61
N PHE A 191 -4.65 -14.70 -3.23
CA PHE A 191 -4.88 -13.99 -1.98
C PHE A 191 -4.87 -12.45 -2.16
N PRO A 192 -5.71 -11.88 -3.05
CA PRO A 192 -5.64 -10.47 -3.46
C PRO A 192 -5.81 -9.47 -2.30
N ALA A 193 -6.71 -9.76 -1.35
CA ALA A 193 -6.89 -8.91 -0.17
C ALA A 193 -5.73 -8.98 0.85
N ASN A 194 -4.78 -9.90 0.64
CA ASN A 194 -3.91 -10.41 1.68
C ASN A 194 -2.41 -10.38 1.33
N VAL A 195 -2.04 -10.00 0.11
CA VAL A 195 -0.67 -10.13 -0.45
C VAL A 195 -0.08 -8.79 -0.93
N ASN A 196 -0.73 -7.64 -0.66
CA ASN A 196 -0.17 -6.32 -0.98
C ASN A 196 1.27 -6.12 -0.45
N VAL A 197 1.57 -6.62 0.75
CA VAL A 197 2.93 -6.56 1.32
C VAL A 197 3.96 -7.36 0.53
N ALA A 198 3.58 -8.52 -0.01
CA ALA A 198 4.47 -9.35 -0.82
C ALA A 198 4.70 -8.73 -2.20
N VAL A 199 3.66 -8.10 -2.79
CA VAL A 199 3.82 -7.37 -4.04
C VAL A 199 4.71 -6.14 -3.82
N ALA A 200 4.52 -5.35 -2.76
CA ALA A 200 5.40 -4.24 -2.41
C ALA A 200 6.86 -4.68 -2.25
N LEU A 201 7.10 -5.78 -1.51
CA LEU A 201 8.43 -6.38 -1.36
C LEU A 201 9.05 -6.75 -2.71
N SER A 202 8.28 -7.41 -3.57
CA SER A 202 8.77 -7.85 -4.88
C SER A 202 9.09 -6.68 -5.81
N LEU A 203 8.29 -5.61 -5.78
CA LEU A 203 8.53 -4.41 -6.57
C LEU A 203 9.74 -3.61 -6.06
N ALA A 204 10.02 -3.65 -4.76
CA ALA A 204 11.23 -3.06 -4.17
C ALA A 204 12.50 -3.92 -4.44
N GLY A 205 12.33 -5.21 -4.71
CA GLY A 205 13.42 -6.18 -4.82
C GLY A 205 13.54 -6.80 -6.22
N ILE A 206 13.54 -8.14 -6.28
CA ILE A 206 13.86 -8.93 -7.48
C ILE A 206 12.74 -9.12 -8.49
N GLY A 207 11.62 -8.41 -8.32
CA GLY A 207 10.44 -8.53 -9.15
C GLY A 207 9.48 -9.64 -8.73
N PRO A 208 8.20 -9.54 -9.16
CA PRO A 208 7.09 -10.36 -8.68
C PRO A 208 7.20 -11.84 -9.04
N ASP A 209 7.93 -12.18 -10.10
CA ASP A 209 8.09 -13.55 -10.58
C ASP A 209 9.22 -14.30 -9.87
N ARG A 210 10.19 -13.59 -9.29
CA ARG A 210 11.36 -14.17 -8.59
C ARG A 210 11.24 -14.15 -7.07
N THR A 211 10.42 -13.28 -6.50
CA THR A 211 10.16 -13.24 -5.06
C THR A 211 9.29 -14.43 -4.64
N GLN A 212 9.81 -15.28 -3.75
CA GLN A 212 9.13 -16.49 -3.27
C GLN A 212 8.27 -16.19 -2.04
N ILE A 213 7.01 -16.60 -2.09
CA ILE A 213 6.00 -16.36 -1.04
C ILE A 213 5.49 -17.69 -0.52
N GLN A 214 5.42 -17.81 0.81
CA GLN A 214 4.66 -18.86 1.49
C GLN A 214 3.53 -18.25 2.32
N VAL A 215 2.31 -18.76 2.14
CA VAL A 215 1.14 -18.36 2.94
C VAL A 215 0.74 -19.51 3.84
N TRP A 216 0.64 -19.23 5.14
CA TRP A 216 0.29 -20.20 6.17
C TRP A 216 -0.97 -19.75 6.92
N ALA A 217 -1.94 -20.66 7.06
CA ALA A 217 -2.97 -20.57 8.08
C ALA A 217 -2.37 -21.11 9.38
N ASP A 218 -2.34 -20.31 10.43
CA ASP A 218 -1.69 -20.67 11.69
C ASP A 218 -2.67 -20.39 12.85
N PRO A 219 -3.17 -21.43 13.55
CA PRO A 219 -4.11 -21.26 14.66
C PRO A 219 -3.42 -20.73 15.92
N THR A 220 -2.08 -20.73 15.96
CA THR A 220 -1.29 -20.27 17.11
C THR A 220 -1.00 -18.78 17.08
N VAL A 221 -1.26 -18.10 15.97
CA VAL A 221 -1.07 -16.65 15.85
C VAL A 221 -2.41 -15.91 15.93
N THR A 222 -2.42 -14.83 16.69
CA THR A 222 -3.59 -13.93 16.81
C THR A 222 -3.50 -12.73 15.88
N ARG A 223 -2.40 -12.59 15.15
CA ARG A 223 -2.14 -11.48 14.24
C ARG A 223 -1.29 -11.87 13.04
N ASN A 224 -1.28 -11.04 12.00
CA ASN A 224 -0.48 -11.30 10.81
C ASN A 224 1.02 -11.17 11.12
N VAL A 225 1.76 -12.24 10.87
CA VAL A 225 3.21 -12.30 11.02
C VAL A 225 3.83 -12.42 9.63
N HIS A 226 4.85 -11.60 9.37
CA HIS A 226 5.64 -11.64 8.15
C HIS A 226 7.12 -11.81 8.51
N ARG A 227 7.77 -12.79 7.89
CA ARG A 227 9.22 -12.96 7.92
C ARG A 227 9.78 -12.89 6.52
N ILE A 228 10.87 -12.17 6.34
CA ILE A 228 11.51 -11.96 5.05
C ILE A 228 12.98 -12.33 5.19
N GLU A 229 13.51 -13.02 4.19
CA GLU A 229 14.91 -13.34 4.04
C GLU A 229 15.37 -12.83 2.68
N VAL A 230 16.47 -12.09 2.66
CA VAL A 230 17.09 -11.53 1.46
C VAL A 230 18.55 -11.94 1.40
N GLU A 231 18.96 -12.45 0.25
CA GLU A 231 20.36 -12.73 -0.08
C GLU A 231 20.76 -11.92 -1.30
N ALA A 232 21.72 -11.02 -1.13
CA ALA A 232 22.28 -10.17 -2.18
C ALA A 232 23.80 -10.20 -2.13
N ASP A 233 24.43 -9.73 -3.21
CA ASP A 233 25.88 -9.54 -3.30
C ASP A 233 26.44 -8.57 -2.24
N SER A 234 25.62 -7.60 -1.85
CA SER A 234 25.96 -6.51 -0.94
C SER A 234 25.60 -6.80 0.51
N ALA A 235 24.59 -7.64 0.77
CA ALA A 235 24.14 -7.96 2.12
C ALA A 235 23.30 -9.24 2.17
N ARG A 236 23.33 -9.90 3.33
CA ARG A 236 22.37 -10.92 3.73
C ARG A 236 21.64 -10.45 4.99
N PHE A 237 20.32 -10.41 4.95
CA PHE A 237 19.53 -9.92 6.07
C PHE A 237 18.17 -10.60 6.18
N SER A 238 17.62 -10.56 7.39
CA SER A 238 16.29 -11.07 7.71
C SER A 238 15.50 -10.03 8.46
N MET A 239 14.20 -9.97 8.22
CA MET A 239 13.28 -9.00 8.83
C MET A 239 12.00 -9.70 9.28
N GLY A 240 11.43 -9.22 10.39
CA GLY A 240 10.20 -9.77 10.95
C GLY A 240 9.28 -8.66 11.46
N ILE A 241 7.99 -8.75 11.16
CA ILE A 241 6.96 -7.86 11.72
C ILE A 241 5.74 -8.67 12.14
N GLU A 242 5.18 -8.30 13.29
CA GLU A 242 3.87 -8.75 13.75
C GLU A 242 2.90 -7.56 13.79
N ASN A 243 1.92 -7.55 12.91
CA ASN A 243 1.03 -6.41 12.75
C ASN A 243 -0.05 -6.38 13.84
N ILE A 244 -0.29 -5.21 14.44
CA ILE A 244 -1.48 -5.01 15.28
C ILE A 244 -2.69 -4.80 14.35
N PRO A 245 -3.77 -5.61 14.48
CA PRO A 245 -4.94 -5.47 13.61
C PRO A 245 -5.64 -4.13 13.85
N SER A 246 -6.18 -3.57 12.76
CA SER A 246 -7.08 -2.43 12.82
C SER A 246 -8.52 -2.88 13.10
N GLU A 247 -9.48 -1.94 13.02
CA GLU A 247 -10.91 -2.25 13.04
C GLU A 247 -11.31 -3.23 11.91
N ASN A 248 -10.50 -3.28 10.83
CA ASN A 248 -10.51 -4.38 9.87
C ASN A 248 -9.40 -5.39 10.23
N PRO A 249 -9.72 -6.61 10.68
CA PRO A 249 -8.72 -7.63 11.07
C PRO A 249 -7.74 -8.01 9.96
N LYS A 250 -8.11 -7.80 8.69
CA LYS A 250 -7.25 -8.10 7.53
C LYS A 250 -6.15 -7.04 7.31
N THR A 251 -6.29 -5.86 7.90
CA THR A 251 -5.39 -4.71 7.71
C THR A 251 -4.71 -4.34 9.02
N GLY A 252 -3.38 -4.24 9.00
CA GLY A 252 -2.61 -3.75 10.15
C GLY A 252 -2.75 -2.23 10.33
N LEU A 253 -2.82 -1.76 11.58
CA LEU A 253 -2.88 -0.33 11.93
C LEU A 253 -1.75 0.48 11.28
N ILE A 254 -0.57 -0.12 11.18
CA ILE A 254 0.62 0.53 10.61
C ILE A 254 0.46 0.89 9.12
N THR A 255 -0.49 0.28 8.40
CA THR A 255 -0.70 0.55 6.96
C THR A 255 -1.02 2.02 6.72
N ALA A 256 -2.02 2.57 7.42
CA ALA A 256 -2.37 3.99 7.29
C ALA A 256 -1.25 4.91 7.80
N LEU A 257 -0.57 4.49 8.87
CA LEU A 257 0.57 5.23 9.43
C LEU A 257 1.75 5.29 8.45
N SER A 258 1.98 4.23 7.66
CA SER A 258 3.03 4.21 6.63
C SER A 258 2.76 5.23 5.52
N VAL A 259 1.49 5.42 5.14
CA VAL A 259 1.10 6.44 4.16
C VAL A 259 1.26 7.83 4.74
N ILE A 260 0.85 8.05 6.00
CA ILE A 260 1.04 9.33 6.70
C ILE A 260 2.54 9.66 6.81
N ALA A 261 3.38 8.69 7.16
CA ALA A 261 4.84 8.86 7.21
C ALA A 261 5.42 9.20 5.82
N LEU A 262 4.95 8.53 4.77
CA LEU A 262 5.33 8.82 3.39
C LEU A 262 4.92 10.23 2.93
N LEU A 263 3.74 10.70 3.33
CA LEU A 263 3.26 12.05 3.05
C LEU A 263 4.10 13.10 3.80
N ARG A 264 4.41 12.87 5.08
CA ARG A 264 5.32 13.73 5.85
C ARG A 264 6.69 13.87 5.20
N LYS A 265 7.25 12.78 4.66
CA LYS A 265 8.53 12.79 3.94
C LYS A 265 8.54 13.70 2.71
N GLN A 266 7.40 14.03 2.09
CA GLN A 266 7.37 14.84 0.85
C GLN A 266 7.87 16.28 1.05
N ARG A 267 7.79 16.81 2.28
CA ARG A 267 8.19 18.17 2.65
C ARG A 267 9.09 18.24 3.88
N ALA A 268 9.49 17.08 4.43
CA ALA A 268 10.32 17.04 5.62
C ALA A 268 11.72 17.63 5.35
N THR A 269 12.19 18.49 6.26
CA THR A 269 13.57 19.02 6.21
C THR A 269 14.59 17.93 6.55
N LEU A 270 14.27 17.05 7.50
CA LEU A 270 15.06 15.87 7.84
C LEU A 270 14.36 14.61 7.33
N CYS A 271 15.03 13.86 6.48
CA CYS A 271 14.56 12.56 5.99
C CYS A 271 15.49 11.45 6.48
N VAL A 272 14.92 10.35 6.98
CA VAL A 272 15.64 9.16 7.43
C VAL A 272 15.21 7.94 6.62
N GLY A 273 16.19 7.15 6.19
CA GLY A 273 16.02 6.06 5.22
C GLY A 273 15.85 6.58 3.79
N THR A 274 15.79 5.66 2.83
CA THR A 274 15.50 6.00 1.41
C THR A 274 14.04 6.40 1.20
#